data_AF-A0A835Y5L0-F1
#
_entry.id   AF-A0A835Y5L0-F1
#
_cell.length_a   1.000
_cell.length_b   1.000
_cell.length_c   1.000
_cell.angle_alpha   90.00
_cell.angle_beta   90.00
_cell.angle_gamma   90.00
#
_symmetry.space_group_name_H-M   'P 1'
#
loop_
_entity.id
_entity.type
_entity.pdbx_description
1 polymer ?
#
loop_
_entity_poly.entity_id
_entity_poly.type
_entity_poly.pdbx_seq_one_letter_code
_entity_poly.pdbx_strand_id
1 'polypeptide(L)'
;MQWHTQLGVCRFYIGYQGSDNATLSLLQQLDSVRLVLFRGPFAEVETRKRWLALRASHHYAKKHGNWILMLLQSFTGDESFTLARQEGFHWLAHIDCDELIMPSTTLRGDLRRVPPWVAWLKMRNYEAVVESVDVTNKFEEVTLFKSPRGPKGLQWRFRLGSHKDLGWHHFHLYNNGKAIGRADRGPIRMWGPHDFKAASNASWAHPHHNPEGKEVHQEAPLIVLHMPYTNWHELVSKAKVAKLTCPPEVFEAAKDRNHTAVESCILLSFDRHAFMAAVRGEEVARQFWVGNCLMSEGSSRGDGKNCRVFRDVARLKELLVQDGLFVRALAPQQTLRAHELAIRSLARSMGIRVSTPRGEEAAPAIATAPSSQAAGTKAATAETVSGKGSMNDGARREQAASSSGSGSAAAGTEAGSRLAVTSEEQDAKWEAAVRAAERGQPDMPPAPPRKH
;
A
#
# COMPACT_ATOMS: atom_id res chain seq x y z
N MET A 1 -0.62 3.80 -13.41
CA MET A 1 -0.25 3.76 -14.85
C MET A 1 -0.04 5.15 -15.43
N GLN A 2 -1.08 5.99 -15.59
CA GLN A 2 -0.94 7.32 -16.22
C GLN A 2 0.20 8.17 -15.63
N TRP A 3 0.29 8.28 -14.30
CA TRP A 3 1.39 8.96 -13.62
C TRP A 3 2.76 8.38 -14.00
N HIS A 4 2.91 7.06 -13.91
CA HIS A 4 4.17 6.39 -14.24
C HIS A 4 4.56 6.55 -15.71
N THR A 5 3.60 6.59 -16.63
CA THR A 5 3.85 6.90 -18.04
C THR A 5 4.46 8.29 -18.20
N GLN A 6 3.97 9.29 -17.45
CA GLN A 6 4.58 10.64 -17.44
C GLN A 6 6.01 10.66 -16.87
N LEU A 7 6.32 9.73 -15.97
CA LEU A 7 7.69 9.55 -15.49
C LEU A 7 8.63 8.89 -16.52
N GLY A 8 8.08 8.42 -17.65
CA GLY A 8 8.82 7.69 -18.70
C GLY A 8 8.80 6.18 -18.52
N VAL A 9 7.90 5.62 -17.71
CA VAL A 9 7.65 4.17 -17.71
C VAL A 9 6.93 3.80 -19.00
N CYS A 10 7.57 2.93 -19.78
CA CYS A 10 7.14 2.57 -21.12
C CYS A 10 6.46 1.20 -21.21
N ARG A 11 6.56 0.37 -20.15
CA ARG A 11 6.02 -0.98 -20.13
C ARG A 11 5.48 -1.33 -18.73
N PHE A 12 4.32 -1.97 -18.69
CA PHE A 12 3.67 -2.46 -17.48
C PHE A 12 3.45 -3.96 -17.63
N TYR A 13 4.08 -4.74 -16.76
CA TYR A 13 3.83 -6.18 -16.67
C TYR A 13 2.78 -6.43 -15.58
N ILE A 14 1.67 -7.08 -15.95
CA ILE A 14 0.54 -7.30 -15.04
C ILE A 14 0.24 -8.79 -14.97
N GLY A 15 0.37 -9.36 -13.78
CA GLY A 15 -0.14 -10.70 -13.48
C GLY A 15 -1.65 -10.68 -13.39
N TYR A 16 -2.33 -11.06 -14.48
CA TYR A 16 -3.79 -11.02 -14.52
C TYR A 16 -4.39 -12.26 -13.83
N GLN A 17 -5.21 -12.01 -12.83
CA GLN A 17 -5.87 -13.05 -12.02
C GLN A 17 -7.39 -13.10 -12.20
N GLY A 18 -7.95 -12.16 -12.96
CA GLY A 18 -9.40 -12.06 -13.19
C GLY A 18 -9.89 -13.11 -14.19
N SER A 19 -11.20 -13.33 -14.19
CA SER A 19 -11.85 -14.20 -15.18
C SER A 19 -12.69 -13.43 -16.23
N ASP A 20 -12.75 -12.10 -16.10
CA ASP A 20 -13.51 -11.23 -17.01
C ASP A 20 -12.79 -11.03 -18.36
N ASN A 21 -13.49 -11.37 -19.44
CA ASN A 21 -12.99 -11.21 -20.80
C ASN A 21 -12.99 -9.75 -21.25
N ALA A 22 -13.91 -8.92 -20.76
CA ALA A 22 -13.96 -7.50 -21.14
C ALA A 22 -12.73 -6.75 -20.63
N THR A 23 -12.39 -6.93 -19.34
CA THR A 23 -11.18 -6.39 -18.73
C THR A 23 -9.92 -6.90 -19.42
N LEU A 24 -9.86 -8.20 -19.75
CA LEU A 24 -8.73 -8.77 -20.49
C LEU A 24 -8.53 -8.06 -21.84
N SER A 25 -9.60 -7.96 -22.65
CA SER A 25 -9.56 -7.30 -23.95
C SER A 25 -9.13 -5.84 -23.85
N LEU A 26 -9.65 -5.09 -22.86
CA LEU A 26 -9.27 -3.71 -22.62
C LEU A 26 -7.79 -3.57 -22.28
N LEU A 27 -7.26 -4.44 -21.41
CA LEU A 27 -5.84 -4.42 -21.06
C LEU A 27 -4.94 -4.81 -22.25
N GLN A 28 -5.37 -5.73 -23.10
CA GLN A 28 -4.64 -6.14 -24.30
C GLN A 28 -4.59 -5.05 -25.39
N GLN A 29 -5.54 -4.13 -25.41
CA GLN A 29 -5.53 -2.97 -26.31
C GLN A 29 -4.53 -1.89 -25.90
N LEU A 30 -3.96 -1.96 -24.68
CA LEU A 30 -2.98 -1.00 -24.22
C LEU A 30 -1.58 -1.45 -24.66
N ASP A 31 -1.01 -0.78 -25.66
CA ASP A 31 0.32 -1.09 -26.20
C ASP A 31 1.43 -1.13 -25.16
N SER A 32 1.29 -0.38 -24.06
CA SER A 32 2.24 -0.35 -22.95
C SER A 32 2.09 -1.51 -21.96
N VAL A 33 1.06 -2.35 -22.09
CA VAL A 33 0.76 -3.43 -21.14
C VAL A 33 1.20 -4.78 -21.71
N ARG A 34 1.83 -5.59 -20.88
CA ARG A 34 2.12 -7.00 -21.13
C ARG A 34 1.51 -7.82 -20.01
N LEU A 35 0.60 -8.72 -20.37
CA LEU A 35 -0.05 -9.58 -19.38
C LEU A 35 0.77 -10.85 -19.14
N VAL A 36 0.90 -11.24 -17.88
CA VAL A 36 1.38 -12.56 -17.48
C VAL A 36 0.14 -13.38 -17.16
N LEU A 37 -0.23 -14.29 -18.07
CA LEU A 37 -1.45 -15.09 -17.98
C LEU A 37 -1.11 -16.50 -17.49
N PHE A 38 -1.32 -16.74 -16.20
CA PHE A 38 -0.88 -17.98 -15.55
C PHE A 38 -2.00 -18.71 -14.79
N ARG A 39 -3.21 -18.14 -14.77
CA ARG A 39 -4.42 -18.73 -14.17
C ARG A 39 -5.61 -18.69 -15.12
N GLY A 40 -6.54 -19.61 -14.93
CA GLY A 40 -7.69 -19.76 -15.82
C GLY A 40 -8.59 -18.51 -15.85
N PRO A 41 -9.48 -18.38 -16.85
CA PRO A 41 -9.59 -19.20 -18.06
C PRO A 41 -8.55 -18.88 -19.13
N PHE A 42 -7.70 -17.87 -18.91
CA PHE A 42 -6.83 -17.31 -19.97
C PHE A 42 -5.36 -17.75 -19.89
N ALA A 43 -5.02 -18.67 -18.98
CA ALA A 43 -3.64 -19.08 -18.76
C ALA A 43 -2.98 -19.64 -20.03
N GLU A 44 -1.77 -19.20 -20.31
CA GLU A 44 -0.89 -19.84 -21.28
C GLU A 44 -0.37 -21.17 -20.73
N VAL A 45 -0.31 -22.21 -21.56
CA VAL A 45 0.03 -23.58 -21.13
C VAL A 45 1.37 -23.65 -20.40
N GLU A 46 2.42 -23.07 -20.98
CA GLU A 46 3.77 -23.12 -20.40
C GLU A 46 3.91 -22.23 -19.16
N THR A 47 3.26 -21.07 -19.15
CA THR A 47 3.24 -20.18 -17.99
C THR A 47 2.49 -20.83 -16.82
N ARG A 48 1.37 -21.52 -17.08
CA ARG A 48 0.63 -22.31 -16.09
C ARG A 48 1.46 -23.45 -15.52
N LYS A 49 2.18 -24.21 -16.36
CA LYS A 49 3.06 -25.29 -15.89
C LYS A 49 4.11 -24.76 -14.91
N ARG A 50 4.76 -23.65 -15.24
CA ARG A 50 5.74 -23.00 -14.35
C ARG A 50 5.12 -22.49 -13.06
N TRP A 51 3.93 -21.89 -13.11
CA TRP A 51 3.17 -21.49 -11.93
C TRP A 51 2.90 -22.68 -10.99
N LEU A 52 2.38 -23.79 -11.54
CA LEU A 52 2.07 -24.99 -10.76
C LEU A 52 3.33 -25.63 -10.15
N ALA A 53 4.43 -25.67 -10.90
CA ALA A 53 5.71 -26.18 -10.42
C ALA A 53 6.29 -25.33 -9.28
N LEU A 54 6.25 -24.00 -9.42
CA LEU A 54 6.65 -23.08 -8.35
C LEU A 54 5.75 -23.28 -7.12
N ARG A 55 4.43 -23.29 -7.30
CA ARG A 55 3.47 -23.46 -6.20
C ARG A 55 3.69 -24.78 -5.47
N ALA A 56 3.95 -25.88 -6.17
CA ALA A 56 4.19 -27.18 -5.54
C ALA A 56 5.47 -27.23 -4.71
N SER A 57 6.52 -26.50 -5.10
CA SER A 57 7.83 -26.54 -4.45
C SER A 57 8.04 -25.46 -3.38
N HIS A 58 7.22 -24.40 -3.37
CA HIS A 58 7.40 -23.28 -2.44
C HIS A 58 6.92 -23.62 -1.02
N HIS A 59 7.59 -23.11 0.01
CA HIS A 59 7.19 -23.30 1.42
C HIS A 59 5.84 -22.63 1.79
N TYR A 60 5.26 -21.86 0.87
CA TYR A 60 3.93 -21.26 1.00
C TYR A 60 2.83 -22.09 0.33
N ALA A 61 3.16 -23.22 -0.32
CA ALA A 61 2.22 -24.07 -1.06
C ALA A 61 0.95 -24.42 -0.26
N LYS A 62 1.13 -24.69 1.04
CA LYS A 62 0.07 -25.13 1.97
C LYS A 62 -0.51 -23.97 2.80
N LYS A 63 -0.09 -22.72 2.54
CA LYS A 63 -0.57 -21.54 3.27
C LYS A 63 -1.63 -20.80 2.46
N HIS A 64 -2.36 -19.90 3.10
CA HIS A 64 -3.51 -19.19 2.53
C HIS A 64 -3.34 -17.66 2.60
N GLY A 65 -4.27 -16.91 2.01
CA GLY A 65 -4.34 -15.46 2.14
C GLY A 65 -3.13 -14.73 1.59
N ASN A 66 -2.54 -13.88 2.45
CA ASN A 66 -1.37 -13.08 2.10
C ASN A 66 -0.17 -13.95 1.68
N TRP A 67 -0.05 -15.20 2.16
CA TRP A 67 1.03 -16.09 1.74
C TRP A 67 0.95 -16.48 0.26
N ILE A 68 -0.27 -16.79 -0.22
CA ILE A 68 -0.51 -17.05 -1.65
C ILE A 68 -0.28 -15.77 -2.46
N LEU A 69 -0.74 -14.62 -1.95
CA LEU A 69 -0.51 -13.35 -2.61
C LEU A 69 0.98 -13.04 -2.81
N MET A 70 1.82 -13.29 -1.80
CA MET A 70 3.28 -13.12 -1.92
C MET A 70 3.89 -14.05 -2.98
N LEU A 71 3.38 -15.28 -3.09
CA LEU A 71 3.81 -16.24 -4.10
C LEU A 71 3.42 -15.77 -5.52
N LEU A 72 2.20 -15.26 -5.69
CA LEU A 72 1.70 -14.70 -6.94
C LEU A 72 2.52 -13.49 -7.38
N GLN A 73 2.83 -12.58 -6.46
CA GLN A 73 3.69 -11.43 -6.72
C GLN A 73 5.10 -11.86 -7.12
N SER A 74 5.67 -12.86 -6.43
CA SER A 74 7.01 -13.37 -6.75
C SER A 74 7.05 -14.03 -8.13
N PHE A 75 6.08 -14.89 -8.45
CA PHE A 75 5.97 -15.52 -9.77
C PHE A 75 5.81 -14.48 -10.88
N THR A 76 4.87 -13.55 -10.70
CA THR A 76 4.62 -12.49 -11.69
C THR A 76 5.87 -11.64 -11.91
N GLY A 77 6.59 -11.29 -10.83
CA GLY A 77 7.83 -10.54 -10.93
C GLY A 77 8.93 -11.29 -11.68
N ASP A 78 9.12 -12.59 -11.42
CA ASP A 78 10.12 -13.42 -12.11
C ASP A 78 9.83 -13.56 -13.61
N GLU A 79 8.56 -13.78 -13.97
CA GLU A 79 8.11 -13.77 -15.36
C GLU A 79 8.34 -12.40 -16.02
N SER A 80 8.03 -11.32 -15.29
CA SER A 80 8.22 -9.95 -15.77
C SER A 80 9.69 -9.62 -15.99
N PHE A 81 10.62 -10.11 -15.15
CA PHE A 81 12.06 -9.94 -15.39
C PHE A 81 12.53 -10.66 -16.64
N THR A 82 11.99 -11.84 -16.91
CA THR A 82 12.31 -12.60 -18.12
C THR A 82 11.85 -11.86 -19.36
N LEU A 83 10.59 -11.38 -19.37
CA LEU A 83 10.03 -10.60 -20.46
C LEU A 83 10.75 -9.26 -20.65
N ALA A 84 11.02 -8.53 -19.56
CA ALA A 84 11.73 -7.26 -19.60
C ALA A 84 13.12 -7.38 -20.22
N ARG A 85 13.84 -8.46 -19.92
CA ARG A 85 15.14 -8.75 -20.52
C ARG A 85 15.03 -9.05 -22.01
N GLN A 86 14.05 -9.87 -22.41
CA GLN A 86 13.80 -10.20 -23.82
C GLN A 86 13.41 -8.96 -24.64
N GLU A 87 12.66 -8.05 -24.04
CA GLU A 87 12.21 -6.78 -24.65
C GLU A 87 13.28 -5.67 -24.58
N GLY A 88 14.45 -5.93 -23.98
CA GLY A 88 15.57 -5.01 -23.95
C GLY A 88 15.44 -3.86 -22.94
N PHE A 89 14.64 -4.02 -21.88
CA PHE A 89 14.52 -3.02 -20.83
C PHE A 89 15.65 -3.12 -19.80
N HIS A 90 16.11 -1.96 -19.32
CA HIS A 90 17.22 -1.87 -18.37
C HIS A 90 16.79 -2.06 -16.91
N TRP A 91 15.58 -1.64 -16.58
CA TRP A 91 15.10 -1.59 -15.20
C TRP A 91 13.67 -2.07 -15.12
N LEU A 92 13.37 -2.81 -14.06
CA LEU A 92 12.03 -3.23 -13.72
C LEU A 92 11.74 -2.90 -12.25
N ALA A 93 10.67 -2.16 -12.02
CA ALA A 93 10.17 -1.83 -10.68
C ALA A 93 9.02 -2.77 -10.32
N HIS A 94 9.04 -3.31 -9.10
CA HIS A 94 7.89 -4.00 -8.53
C HIS A 94 7.17 -3.04 -7.58
N ILE A 95 5.90 -2.73 -7.88
CA ILE A 95 5.03 -1.87 -7.08
C ILE A 95 3.62 -2.46 -7.01
N ASP A 96 2.90 -2.14 -5.94
CA ASP A 96 1.49 -2.50 -5.77
C ASP A 96 0.58 -1.50 -6.51
N CYS A 97 -0.69 -1.88 -6.71
CA CYS A 97 -1.64 -1.04 -7.45
C CYS A 97 -2.03 0.25 -6.70
N ASP A 98 -1.74 0.34 -5.40
CA ASP A 98 -1.94 1.49 -4.53
C ASP A 98 -0.66 2.31 -4.29
N GLU A 99 0.36 2.13 -5.14
CA GLU A 99 1.66 2.77 -5.00
C GLU A 99 2.02 3.65 -6.20
N LEU A 100 2.64 4.81 -5.93
CA LEU A 100 3.22 5.68 -6.95
C LEU A 100 4.71 5.88 -6.70
N ILE A 101 5.51 5.75 -7.77
CA ILE A 101 6.94 6.10 -7.72
C ILE A 101 7.05 7.62 -7.79
N MET A 102 7.88 8.22 -6.95
CA MET A 102 8.19 9.65 -6.99
C MET A 102 9.70 9.83 -7.10
N PRO A 103 10.22 10.25 -8.28
CA PRO A 103 11.64 10.51 -8.45
C PRO A 103 12.06 11.78 -7.70
N SER A 104 13.36 11.90 -7.41
CA SER A 104 13.94 13.12 -6.86
C SER A 104 14.04 14.23 -7.91
N THR A 105 14.32 13.85 -9.16
CA THR A 105 14.43 14.77 -10.29
C THR A 105 13.65 14.26 -11.50
N THR A 106 14.13 13.19 -12.11
CA THR A 106 13.44 12.43 -13.16
C THR A 106 13.77 10.97 -12.97
N LEU A 107 12.85 10.06 -13.29
CA LEU A 107 13.09 8.62 -13.14
C LEU A 107 14.32 8.17 -13.94
N ARG A 108 14.45 8.66 -15.18
CA ARG A 108 15.62 8.37 -16.03
C ARG A 108 16.91 8.92 -15.46
N GLY A 109 16.92 10.15 -14.95
CA GLY A 109 18.10 10.77 -14.36
C GLY A 109 18.56 10.02 -13.10
N ASP A 110 17.61 9.68 -12.23
CA ASP A 110 17.84 8.95 -10.99
C ASP A 110 18.43 7.56 -11.26
N LEU A 111 17.85 6.81 -12.21
CA LEU A 111 18.32 5.47 -12.58
C LEU A 111 19.64 5.45 -13.37
N ARG A 112 19.96 6.51 -14.12
CA ARG A 112 21.23 6.66 -14.85
C ARG A 112 22.44 6.84 -13.93
N ARG A 113 22.23 7.45 -12.76
CA ARG A 113 23.29 7.69 -11.76
C ARG A 113 23.67 6.43 -11.00
N VAL A 114 22.85 5.38 -11.07
CA VAL A 114 23.10 4.14 -10.37
C VAL A 114 24.28 3.42 -11.03
N PRO A 115 25.31 3.04 -10.26
CA PRO A 115 26.45 2.36 -10.83
C PRO A 115 26.10 1.04 -11.52
N PRO A 116 26.89 0.63 -12.53
CA PRO A 116 26.66 -0.59 -13.29
C PRO A 116 26.83 -1.88 -12.46
N TRP A 117 27.57 -1.84 -11.36
CA TRP A 117 27.77 -2.97 -10.44
C TRP A 117 26.68 -3.13 -9.38
N VAL A 118 25.64 -2.29 -9.39
CA VAL A 118 24.49 -2.38 -8.49
C VAL A 118 23.38 -3.17 -9.19
N ALA A 119 22.97 -4.27 -8.59
CA ALA A 119 21.96 -5.17 -9.12
C ALA A 119 20.55 -4.58 -8.96
N TRP A 120 20.24 -3.98 -7.80
CA TRP A 120 18.91 -3.43 -7.55
C TRP A 120 18.93 -2.32 -6.50
N LEU A 121 17.83 -1.57 -6.44
CA LEU A 121 17.63 -0.43 -5.56
C LEU A 121 16.45 -0.65 -4.64
N LYS A 122 16.61 -0.32 -3.36
CA LYS A 122 15.53 -0.32 -2.37
C LYS A 122 14.85 1.04 -2.30
N MET A 123 13.58 1.09 -2.68
CA MET A 123 12.73 2.27 -2.54
C MET A 123 12.08 2.30 -1.15
N ARG A 124 12.06 3.48 -0.53
CA ARG A 124 11.44 3.68 0.78
C ARG A 124 9.97 4.09 0.63
N ASN A 125 9.14 3.59 1.54
CA ASN A 125 7.71 3.90 1.56
C ASN A 125 7.42 5.18 2.33
N TYR A 126 6.59 6.02 1.71
CA TYR A 126 5.93 7.16 2.30
C TYR A 126 4.45 6.84 2.35
N GLU A 127 3.93 6.64 3.55
CA GLU A 127 2.57 6.12 3.74
C GLU A 127 1.56 7.25 3.81
N ALA A 128 0.45 7.12 3.09
CA ALA A 128 -0.62 8.11 3.08
C ALA A 128 -1.16 8.44 4.47
N VAL A 129 -1.50 9.71 4.65
CA VAL A 129 -2.32 10.22 5.75
C VAL A 129 -3.61 10.75 5.16
N VAL A 130 -4.72 10.15 5.55
CA VAL A 130 -6.03 10.53 5.05
C VAL A 130 -6.57 11.71 5.84
N GLU A 131 -7.01 12.75 5.13
CA GLU A 131 -7.46 14.00 5.74
C GLU A 131 -8.95 14.29 5.54
N SER A 132 -9.63 13.49 4.70
CA SER A 132 -11.04 13.63 4.35
C SER A 132 -11.74 12.29 4.43
N VAL A 133 -13.01 12.31 4.85
CA VAL A 133 -13.89 11.13 4.84
C VAL A 133 -14.43 10.79 3.44
N ASP A 134 -14.38 11.76 2.52
CA ASP A 134 -15.03 11.69 1.21
C ASP A 134 -14.04 11.43 0.07
N VAL A 135 -12.90 10.80 0.34
CA VAL A 135 -11.89 10.50 -0.69
C VAL A 135 -12.47 9.54 -1.74
N THR A 136 -12.63 10.02 -2.97
CA THR A 136 -13.14 9.25 -4.10
C THR A 136 -12.03 8.77 -5.05
N ASN A 137 -11.03 9.61 -5.29
CA ASN A 137 -9.84 9.29 -6.05
C ASN A 137 -8.59 9.59 -5.22
N LYS A 138 -8.02 8.53 -4.63
CA LYS A 138 -6.84 8.67 -3.76
C LYS A 138 -5.61 9.23 -4.45
N PHE A 139 -5.45 8.98 -5.76
CA PHE A 139 -4.30 9.45 -6.51
C PHE A 139 -4.37 10.95 -6.85
N GLU A 140 -5.56 11.55 -6.78
CA GLU A 140 -5.78 12.99 -6.99
C GLU A 140 -5.95 13.77 -5.68
N GLU A 141 -6.48 13.14 -4.64
CA GLU A 141 -6.91 13.84 -3.43
C GLU A 141 -5.94 13.70 -2.24
N VAL A 142 -5.24 12.58 -2.12
CA VAL A 142 -4.36 12.33 -0.96
C VAL A 142 -2.98 12.94 -1.21
N THR A 143 -2.60 13.93 -0.42
CA THR A 143 -1.35 14.69 -0.61
C THR A 143 -0.40 14.65 0.58
N LEU A 144 -0.83 14.17 1.74
CA LEU A 144 -0.02 14.10 2.96
C LEU A 144 0.50 12.68 3.17
N PHE A 145 1.80 12.56 3.45
CA PHE A 145 2.45 11.27 3.62
C PHE A 145 3.39 11.26 4.82
N LYS A 146 3.47 10.13 5.53
CA LYS A 146 4.41 9.87 6.61
C LYS A 146 5.79 9.56 6.05
N SER A 147 6.81 10.27 6.50
CA SER A 147 8.21 10.01 6.13
C SER A 147 8.77 8.81 6.90
N PRO A 148 9.44 7.85 6.24
CA PRO A 148 10.04 6.68 6.90
C PRO A 148 11.23 7.04 7.80
N ARG A 149 11.76 8.27 7.72
CA ARG A 149 12.80 8.80 8.62
C ARG A 149 12.26 10.06 9.29
N GLY A 150 11.63 9.91 10.45
CA GLY A 150 11.45 11.03 11.37
C GLY A 150 12.77 11.42 12.03
N PRO A 151 12.89 12.63 12.63
CA PRO A 151 14.00 12.94 13.52
C PRO A 151 14.10 11.85 14.60
N LYS A 152 15.30 11.28 14.79
CA LYS A 152 15.53 10.21 15.78
C LYS A 152 14.96 10.64 17.14
N GLY A 153 14.03 9.85 17.68
CA GLY A 153 13.40 10.12 18.99
C GLY A 153 12.05 10.86 18.94
N LEU A 154 11.68 11.51 17.83
CA LEU A 154 10.40 12.23 17.72
C LEU A 154 9.23 11.32 17.35
N GLN A 155 9.49 10.27 16.56
CA GLN A 155 8.49 9.27 16.16
C GLN A 155 7.78 8.59 17.35
N TRP A 156 8.46 8.45 18.48
CA TRP A 156 7.88 7.88 19.72
C TRP A 156 6.96 8.84 20.47
N ARG A 157 7.08 10.16 20.21
CA ARG A 157 6.24 11.19 20.84
C ARG A 157 4.90 11.32 20.13
N PHE A 158 4.89 11.12 18.82
CA PHE A 158 3.68 11.08 17.99
C PHE A 158 3.23 9.63 17.78
N ARG A 159 2.91 8.94 18.88
CA ARG A 159 2.17 7.67 18.87
C ARG A 159 0.77 7.92 18.31
N LEU A 160 0.62 8.06 17.00
CA LEU A 160 -0.69 8.25 16.37
C LEU A 160 -1.46 6.92 16.47
N GLY A 161 -2.30 6.78 17.50
CA GLY A 161 -3.33 5.75 17.61
C GLY A 161 -2.79 4.32 17.79
N SER A 162 -2.47 3.91 19.01
CA SER A 162 -2.16 2.51 19.29
C SER A 162 -3.38 1.76 19.81
N HIS A 163 -3.84 0.75 19.05
CA HIS A 163 -4.31 -0.49 19.67
C HIS A 163 -3.07 -1.22 20.22
N LYS A 164 -3.12 -1.72 21.46
CA LYS A 164 -1.97 -2.35 22.14
C LYS A 164 -1.42 -3.58 21.38
N ASP A 165 -2.22 -4.13 20.46
CA ASP A 165 -1.90 -5.34 19.70
C ASP A 165 -1.27 -5.04 18.32
N LEU A 166 -1.08 -3.76 17.94
CA LEU A 166 -0.49 -3.36 16.65
C LEU A 166 1.05 -3.47 16.58
N GLY A 167 1.71 -3.86 17.68
CA GLY A 167 3.15 -4.18 17.70
C GLY A 167 4.09 -2.99 17.41
N TRP A 168 5.36 -3.29 17.09
CA TRP A 168 6.49 -2.34 16.95
C TRP A 168 6.44 -1.38 15.73
N HIS A 169 5.43 -1.51 14.87
CA HIS A 169 5.26 -0.70 13.64
C HIS A 169 4.40 0.55 13.94
N HIS A 170 4.95 1.44 14.74
CA HIS A 170 4.20 2.50 15.43
C HIS A 170 3.92 3.79 14.64
N PHE A 171 4.45 3.94 13.43
CA PHE A 171 4.28 5.15 12.60
C PHE A 171 3.89 4.81 11.16
N HIS A 172 4.50 3.78 10.57
CA HIS A 172 4.17 3.21 9.26
C HIS A 172 3.58 1.80 9.43
N LEU A 173 2.45 1.55 8.79
CA LEU A 173 1.90 0.19 8.60
C LEU A 173 2.81 -0.62 7.67
N TYR A 174 3.35 0.01 6.62
CA TYR A 174 4.19 -0.64 5.61
C TYR A 174 5.58 0.01 5.49
N ASN A 175 6.54 -0.42 6.31
CA ASN A 175 7.91 0.12 6.29
C ASN A 175 8.90 -0.68 5.39
N ASN A 176 8.45 -1.80 4.81
CA ASN A 176 9.33 -2.70 4.07
C ASN A 176 9.83 -2.13 2.75
N GLY A 177 9.19 -1.09 2.20
CA GLY A 177 9.60 -0.51 0.93
C GLY A 177 9.21 -1.38 -0.28
N LYS A 178 9.74 -0.98 -1.42
CA LYS A 178 9.67 -1.72 -2.70
C LYS A 178 11.04 -1.69 -3.36
N ALA A 179 11.18 -2.27 -4.55
CA ALA A 179 12.47 -2.32 -5.20
C ALA A 179 12.39 -2.14 -6.72
N ILE A 180 13.52 -1.69 -7.30
CA ILE A 180 13.77 -1.63 -8.73
C ILE A 180 15.02 -2.45 -9.04
N GLY A 181 14.93 -3.46 -9.90
CA GLY A 181 16.06 -4.31 -10.29
C GLY A 181 16.53 -4.08 -11.73
N ARG A 182 17.81 -4.32 -11.98
CA ARG A 182 18.42 -4.33 -13.31
C ARG A 182 17.89 -5.52 -14.12
N ALA A 183 17.12 -5.25 -15.16
CA ALA A 183 16.61 -6.31 -16.03
C ALA A 183 17.61 -6.67 -17.15
N ASP A 184 18.45 -5.71 -17.57
CA ASP A 184 19.46 -5.85 -18.62
C ASP A 184 20.72 -6.62 -18.21
N ARG A 185 20.88 -6.89 -16.91
CA ARG A 185 22.09 -7.52 -16.36
C ARG A 185 21.73 -8.68 -15.46
N GLY A 186 22.57 -9.72 -15.49
CA GLY A 186 22.57 -10.85 -14.57
C GLY A 186 21.22 -11.56 -14.35
N PRO A 187 21.21 -12.74 -13.73
CA PRO A 187 19.97 -13.34 -13.27
C PRO A 187 19.53 -12.65 -11.97
N ILE A 188 18.58 -11.71 -12.08
CA ILE A 188 17.82 -11.16 -10.95
C ILE A 188 16.46 -11.86 -10.89
N ARG A 189 16.02 -12.17 -9.67
CA ARG A 189 14.69 -12.70 -9.37
C ARG A 189 14.10 -12.04 -8.12
N MET A 190 12.80 -12.14 -7.97
CA MET A 190 12.07 -11.71 -6.78
C MET A 190 12.57 -12.44 -5.54
N TRP A 191 12.66 -11.71 -4.43
CA TRP A 191 12.86 -12.27 -3.09
C TRP A 191 11.73 -11.80 -2.19
N GLY A 192 10.55 -12.37 -2.43
CA GLY A 192 9.30 -11.84 -1.89
C GLY A 192 8.91 -10.51 -2.54
N PRO A 193 7.86 -9.85 -2.04
CA PRO A 193 7.21 -8.72 -2.71
C PRO A 193 7.97 -7.37 -2.58
N HIS A 194 9.06 -7.33 -1.82
CA HIS A 194 9.73 -6.07 -1.46
C HIS A 194 11.19 -6.01 -1.92
N ASP A 195 11.80 -7.14 -2.27
CA ASP A 195 13.25 -7.27 -2.47
C ASP A 195 13.54 -8.16 -3.68
N PHE A 196 14.80 -8.10 -4.12
CA PHE A 196 15.33 -8.96 -5.16
C PHE A 196 16.49 -9.79 -4.62
N LYS A 197 16.81 -10.85 -5.37
CA LYS A 197 18.05 -11.61 -5.21
C LYS A 197 18.73 -11.75 -6.55
N ALA A 198 20.05 -11.55 -6.57
CA ALA A 198 20.88 -11.76 -7.73
C ALA A 198 21.98 -12.80 -7.42
N ALA A 199 22.32 -13.63 -8.40
CA ALA A 199 23.53 -14.45 -8.25
C ALA A 199 24.78 -13.56 -8.43
N SER A 200 25.85 -13.88 -7.70
CA SER A 200 27.18 -13.34 -8.01
C SER A 200 27.52 -13.68 -9.45
N ASN A 201 27.93 -12.69 -10.22
CA ASN A 201 28.05 -12.78 -11.67
C ASN A 201 29.05 -11.74 -12.19
N ALA A 202 29.82 -12.10 -13.22
CA ALA A 202 30.75 -11.18 -13.88
C ALA A 202 30.08 -9.89 -14.40
N SER A 203 28.78 -9.92 -14.70
CA SER A 203 28.00 -8.72 -15.08
C SER A 203 27.88 -7.66 -13.99
N TRP A 204 28.14 -8.02 -12.73
CA TRP A 204 28.24 -7.10 -11.60
C TRP A 204 29.66 -6.64 -11.32
N ALA A 205 30.66 -7.24 -11.98
CA ALA A 205 32.05 -7.00 -11.64
C ALA A 205 32.46 -5.56 -11.97
N HIS A 206 33.18 -4.93 -11.05
CA HIS A 206 33.84 -3.65 -11.26
C HIS A 206 35.24 -3.68 -10.64
N PRO A 207 36.30 -3.31 -11.37
CA PRO A 207 37.69 -3.49 -10.93
C PRO A 207 38.00 -2.95 -9.53
N HIS A 208 37.38 -1.83 -9.15
CA HIS A 208 37.67 -1.14 -7.88
C HIS A 208 36.53 -1.20 -6.85
N HIS A 209 35.30 -1.52 -7.26
CA HIS A 209 34.11 -1.33 -6.41
C HIS A 209 33.32 -2.62 -6.18
N ASN A 210 33.48 -3.61 -7.06
CA ASN A 210 32.88 -4.92 -6.90
C ASN A 210 33.71 -5.96 -7.68
N PRO A 211 35.00 -6.16 -7.35
CA PRO A 211 35.90 -6.99 -8.17
C PRO A 211 35.45 -8.45 -8.27
N GLU A 212 34.76 -8.93 -7.23
CA GLU A 212 34.25 -10.31 -7.16
C GLU A 212 32.86 -10.48 -7.81
N GLY A 213 32.26 -9.41 -8.35
CA GLY A 213 30.94 -9.47 -9.00
C GLY A 213 29.83 -9.96 -8.06
N LYS A 214 29.89 -9.60 -6.78
CA LYS A 214 28.88 -9.97 -5.77
C LYS A 214 27.57 -9.22 -6.04
N GLU A 215 26.47 -9.75 -5.52
CA GLU A 215 25.22 -8.99 -5.43
C GLU A 215 25.41 -7.74 -4.56
N VAL A 216 25.14 -6.57 -5.14
CA VAL A 216 25.16 -5.28 -4.46
C VAL A 216 23.84 -4.59 -4.69
N HIS A 217 23.23 -4.09 -3.62
CA HIS A 217 22.05 -3.23 -3.68
C HIS A 217 22.32 -1.90 -2.98
N GLN A 218 21.54 -0.88 -3.31
CA GLN A 218 21.64 0.45 -2.72
C GLN A 218 20.26 1.01 -2.37
N GLU A 219 20.19 2.00 -1.49
CA GLU A 219 18.96 2.78 -1.34
C GLU A 219 18.70 3.59 -2.60
N ALA A 220 17.46 3.59 -3.07
CA ALA A 220 17.05 4.36 -4.23
C ALA A 220 17.04 5.86 -3.89
N PRO A 221 17.45 6.75 -4.82
CA PRO A 221 17.27 8.19 -4.67
C PRO A 221 15.81 8.64 -4.84
N LEU A 222 14.89 7.70 -5.05
CA LEU A 222 13.47 7.92 -5.29
C LEU A 222 12.64 7.20 -4.22
N ILE A 223 11.38 7.59 -4.09
CA ILE A 223 10.48 7.12 -3.04
C ILE A 223 9.25 6.46 -3.65
N VAL A 224 8.55 5.68 -2.83
CA VAL A 224 7.23 5.15 -3.15
C VAL A 224 6.20 5.81 -2.23
N LEU A 225 5.22 6.46 -2.82
CA LEU A 225 4.02 6.92 -2.14
C LEU A 225 3.05 5.74 -2.06
N HIS A 226 2.86 5.20 -0.87
CA HIS A 226 1.94 4.09 -0.62
C HIS A 226 0.62 4.64 -0.08
N MET A 227 -0.49 4.33 -0.75
CA MET A 227 -1.84 4.81 -0.39
C MET A 227 -2.77 3.66 0.02
N PRO A 228 -2.47 2.98 1.14
CA PRO A 228 -3.36 1.97 1.68
C PRO A 228 -4.49 2.61 2.49
N TYR A 229 -5.68 2.03 2.43
CA TYR A 229 -6.81 2.38 3.31
C TYR A 229 -7.22 3.84 3.24
N THR A 230 -7.22 4.43 2.04
CA THR A 230 -7.56 5.87 1.87
C THR A 230 -9.04 6.17 1.99
N ASN A 231 -9.88 5.14 2.00
CA ASN A 231 -11.30 5.23 2.35
C ASN A 231 -11.74 3.93 3.02
N TRP A 232 -12.89 3.97 3.72
CA TRP A 232 -13.40 2.80 4.44
C TRP A 232 -13.86 1.67 3.52
N HIS A 233 -14.27 1.97 2.27
CA HIS A 233 -14.64 0.94 1.30
C HIS A 233 -13.47 0.02 0.96
N GLU A 234 -12.22 0.51 1.02
CA GLU A 234 -11.04 -0.34 0.81
C GLU A 234 -10.91 -1.45 1.86
N LEU A 235 -11.36 -1.23 3.11
CA LEU A 235 -11.36 -2.27 4.14
C LEU A 235 -12.34 -3.38 3.77
N VAL A 236 -13.54 -3.00 3.33
CA VAL A 236 -14.58 -3.93 2.89
C VAL A 236 -14.13 -4.69 1.64
N SER A 237 -13.53 -4.00 0.67
CA SER A 237 -12.99 -4.60 -0.55
C SER A 237 -11.86 -5.59 -0.24
N LYS A 238 -10.91 -5.23 0.63
CA LYS A 238 -9.87 -6.19 1.06
C LYS A 238 -10.46 -7.40 1.77
N ALA A 239 -11.49 -7.23 2.60
CA ALA A 239 -12.18 -8.36 3.22
C ALA A 239 -12.91 -9.25 2.21
N LYS A 240 -13.48 -8.68 1.14
CA LYS A 240 -14.03 -9.46 0.02
C LYS A 240 -12.94 -10.27 -0.70
N VAL A 241 -11.78 -9.68 -0.96
CA VAL A 241 -10.62 -10.40 -1.56
C VAL A 241 -10.11 -11.50 -0.62
N ALA A 242 -10.09 -11.26 0.68
CA ALA A 242 -9.75 -12.28 1.66
C ALA A 242 -10.71 -13.48 1.60
N LYS A 243 -12.00 -13.31 1.25
CA LYS A 243 -12.95 -14.45 1.09
C LYS A 243 -12.53 -15.41 -0.01
N LEU A 244 -11.76 -14.92 -0.97
CA LEU A 244 -11.25 -15.72 -2.08
C LEU A 244 -9.99 -16.47 -1.68
N THR A 245 -9.21 -15.94 -0.75
CA THR A 245 -7.85 -16.43 -0.46
C THR A 245 -7.72 -17.09 0.91
N CYS A 246 -8.64 -16.84 1.84
CA CYS A 246 -8.69 -17.42 3.18
C CYS A 246 -9.73 -18.54 3.30
N PRO A 247 -9.46 -19.57 4.11
CA PRO A 247 -10.45 -20.59 4.43
C PRO A 247 -11.70 -20.02 5.12
N PRO A 248 -12.90 -20.60 4.93
CA PRO A 248 -14.14 -20.12 5.55
C PRO A 248 -14.08 -20.01 7.08
N GLU A 249 -13.39 -20.93 7.76
CA GLU A 249 -13.22 -20.92 9.21
C GLU A 249 -12.51 -19.67 9.75
N VAL A 250 -11.67 -19.03 8.94
CA VAL A 250 -11.01 -17.77 9.29
C VAL A 250 -12.03 -16.62 9.38
N PHE A 251 -13.13 -16.69 8.64
CA PHE A 251 -14.19 -15.68 8.70
C PHE A 251 -15.00 -15.76 9.98
N GLU A 252 -15.37 -16.97 10.38
CA GLU A 252 -16.09 -17.18 11.64
C GLU A 252 -15.19 -16.79 12.81
N ALA A 253 -13.92 -17.20 12.79
CA ALA A 253 -12.93 -16.76 13.77
C ALA A 253 -12.75 -15.24 13.82
N ALA A 254 -12.82 -14.55 12.67
CA ALA A 254 -12.73 -13.10 12.59
C ALA A 254 -13.95 -12.38 13.19
N LYS A 255 -15.15 -12.97 13.08
CA LYS A 255 -16.36 -12.47 13.77
C LYS A 255 -16.19 -12.57 15.29
N ASP A 256 -15.60 -13.68 15.76
CA ASP A 256 -15.32 -13.96 17.17
C ASP A 256 -14.07 -13.23 17.71
N ARG A 257 -13.40 -12.41 16.88
CA ARG A 257 -12.17 -11.68 17.23
C ARG A 257 -11.03 -12.60 17.66
N ASN A 258 -10.95 -13.80 17.09
CA ASN A 258 -9.84 -14.73 17.35
C ASN A 258 -8.62 -14.35 16.49
N HIS A 259 -7.74 -13.51 17.05
CA HIS A 259 -6.56 -12.99 16.36
C HIS A 259 -5.62 -14.10 15.86
N THR A 260 -5.38 -15.13 16.67
CA THR A 260 -4.46 -16.24 16.35
C THR A 260 -4.93 -17.03 15.14
N ALA A 261 -6.24 -17.30 15.05
CA ALA A 261 -6.81 -17.98 13.89
C ALA A 261 -6.72 -17.12 12.62
N VAL A 262 -6.98 -15.81 12.74
CA VAL A 262 -6.90 -14.87 11.60
C VAL A 262 -5.47 -14.68 11.09
N GLU A 263 -4.47 -14.73 11.97
CA GLU A 263 -3.05 -14.61 11.61
C GLU A 263 -2.54 -15.70 10.68
N SER A 264 -3.19 -16.87 10.67
CA SER A 264 -2.89 -17.94 9.71
C SER A 264 -3.06 -17.49 8.24
N CYS A 265 -3.88 -16.46 8.01
CA CYS A 265 -4.22 -15.94 6.69
C CYS A 265 -3.79 -14.49 6.45
N ILE A 266 -3.90 -13.63 7.47
CA ILE A 266 -3.63 -12.20 7.41
C ILE A 266 -2.46 -11.84 8.33
N LEU A 267 -1.29 -11.52 7.76
CA LEU A 267 -0.04 -11.42 8.52
C LEU A 267 0.11 -10.12 9.31
N LEU A 268 -0.33 -9.00 8.75
CA LEU A 268 -0.12 -7.69 9.37
C LEU A 268 -1.18 -7.45 10.44
N SER A 269 -0.76 -7.00 11.61
CA SER A 269 -1.69 -6.76 12.73
C SER A 269 -2.79 -5.77 12.35
N PHE A 270 -2.43 -4.65 11.72
CA PHE A 270 -3.42 -3.70 11.24
C PHE A 270 -4.42 -4.34 10.27
N ASP A 271 -3.92 -5.07 9.26
CA ASP A 271 -4.75 -5.73 8.27
C ASP A 271 -5.69 -6.76 8.92
N ARG A 272 -5.25 -7.46 9.98
CA ARG A 272 -6.12 -8.35 10.77
C ARG A 272 -7.27 -7.59 11.41
N HIS A 273 -6.97 -6.50 12.12
CA HIS A 273 -7.99 -5.72 12.82
C HIS A 273 -8.97 -5.07 11.83
N ALA A 274 -8.46 -4.54 10.71
CA ALA A 274 -9.26 -4.02 9.62
C ALA A 274 -10.16 -5.09 9.00
N PHE A 275 -9.61 -6.30 8.75
CA PHE A 275 -10.36 -7.45 8.26
C PHE A 275 -11.46 -7.87 9.23
N MET A 276 -11.13 -8.03 10.52
CA MET A 276 -12.10 -8.36 11.57
C MET A 276 -13.20 -7.30 11.71
N ALA A 277 -12.87 -6.01 11.55
CA ALA A 277 -13.88 -4.95 11.52
C ALA A 277 -14.79 -5.09 10.29
N ALA A 278 -14.22 -5.30 9.11
CA ALA A 278 -14.95 -5.42 7.86
C ALA A 278 -15.90 -6.62 7.82
N VAL A 279 -15.51 -7.79 8.35
CA VAL A 279 -16.40 -8.97 8.37
C VAL A 279 -17.61 -8.82 9.30
N ARG A 280 -17.56 -7.88 10.25
CA ARG A 280 -18.67 -7.58 11.17
C ARG A 280 -19.66 -6.55 10.62
N GLY A 281 -19.41 -6.02 9.43
CA GLY A 281 -20.32 -5.10 8.73
C GLY A 281 -19.69 -3.76 8.41
N GLU A 282 -20.33 -3.05 7.47
CA GLU A 282 -19.83 -1.78 6.93
C GLU A 282 -19.72 -0.69 7.99
N GLU A 283 -20.71 -0.57 8.88
CA GLU A 283 -20.68 0.45 9.94
C GLU A 283 -19.50 0.22 10.91
N VAL A 284 -19.22 -1.03 11.27
CA VAL A 284 -18.07 -1.38 12.11
C VAL A 284 -16.76 -1.10 11.38
N ALA A 285 -16.69 -1.39 10.07
CA ALA A 285 -15.53 -1.08 9.23
C ALA A 285 -15.28 0.43 9.14
N ARG A 286 -16.35 1.22 8.97
CA ARG A 286 -16.30 2.68 8.92
C ARG A 286 -15.84 3.27 10.24
N GLN A 287 -16.40 2.84 11.36
CA GLN A 287 -15.98 3.28 12.69
C GLN A 287 -14.50 2.94 12.96
N PHE A 288 -14.08 1.72 12.59
CA PHE A 288 -12.67 1.33 12.68
C PHE A 288 -11.79 2.24 11.83
N TRP A 289 -12.18 2.51 10.58
CA TRP A 289 -11.41 3.38 9.68
C TRP A 289 -11.31 4.82 10.19
N VAL A 290 -12.42 5.41 10.66
CA VAL A 290 -12.43 6.77 11.25
C VAL A 290 -11.51 6.84 12.47
N GLY A 291 -11.51 5.81 13.32
CA GLY A 291 -10.70 5.77 14.53
C GLY A 291 -9.20 5.48 14.32
N ASN A 292 -8.81 4.93 13.15
CA ASN A 292 -7.44 4.43 12.95
C ASN A 292 -6.73 4.96 11.69
N CYS A 293 -7.45 5.46 10.69
CA CYS A 293 -6.87 5.95 9.43
C CYS A 293 -7.04 7.46 9.22
N LEU A 294 -8.13 8.05 9.73
CA LEU A 294 -8.50 9.43 9.46
C LEU A 294 -7.82 10.42 10.41
N MET A 295 -7.07 11.36 9.83
CA MET A 295 -6.50 12.50 10.54
C MET A 295 -7.31 13.77 10.24
N SER A 296 -8.42 13.91 10.95
CA SER A 296 -9.35 15.05 10.87
C SER A 296 -9.66 15.60 12.26
N GLU A 297 -10.14 16.84 12.30
CA GLU A 297 -10.70 17.41 13.53
C GLU A 297 -11.79 16.48 14.07
N GLY A 298 -11.85 16.27 15.38
CA GLY A 298 -12.87 15.41 15.97
C GLY A 298 -12.53 13.92 16.01
N SER A 299 -11.53 13.43 15.27
CA SER A 299 -11.18 12.00 15.34
C SER A 299 -10.50 11.64 16.67
N SER A 300 -10.89 10.51 17.26
CA SER A 300 -10.47 10.09 18.60
C SER A 300 -9.29 9.10 18.54
N ARG A 301 -8.33 9.22 19.45
CA ARG A 301 -7.23 8.23 19.60
C ARG A 301 -7.66 7.10 20.52
N GLY A 302 -7.52 5.85 20.06
CA GLY A 302 -7.86 4.65 20.83
C GLY A 302 -6.89 4.27 21.97
N ASP A 303 -5.92 5.12 22.32
CA ASP A 303 -4.85 4.79 23.28
C ASP A 303 -5.20 5.02 24.76
N GLY A 304 -6.48 5.30 25.06
CA GLY A 304 -7.07 5.06 26.37
C GLY A 304 -6.26 5.61 27.55
N LYS A 305 -6.25 6.95 27.70
CA LYS A 305 -6.42 7.66 28.99
C LYS A 305 -6.31 9.19 28.83
N ASN A 306 -5.47 9.72 27.94
CA ASN A 306 -5.14 11.16 27.91
C ASN A 306 -5.20 11.88 26.54
N CYS A 307 -5.71 11.27 25.46
CA CYS A 307 -5.94 12.00 24.20
C CYS A 307 -7.32 11.66 23.63
N ARG A 308 -8.33 12.49 23.94
CA ARG A 308 -9.74 12.14 23.67
C ARG A 308 -10.20 12.47 22.25
N VAL A 309 -9.67 13.53 21.65
CA VAL A 309 -10.06 14.02 20.31
C VAL A 309 -8.91 14.85 19.75
N PHE A 310 -8.52 14.67 18.48
CA PHE A 310 -7.60 15.58 17.83
C PHE A 310 -8.22 16.98 17.73
N ARG A 311 -7.47 17.98 18.20
CA ARG A 311 -7.81 19.40 18.09
C ARG A 311 -6.73 20.15 17.33
N ASP A 312 -7.14 21.20 16.62
CA ASP A 312 -6.24 22.01 15.81
C ASP A 312 -5.39 21.14 14.87
N VAL A 313 -6.07 20.23 14.16
CA VAL A 313 -5.43 19.25 13.29
C VAL A 313 -4.64 19.91 12.17
N ALA A 314 -5.09 21.08 11.70
CA ALA A 314 -4.36 21.89 10.73
C ALA A 314 -2.97 22.27 11.25
N ARG A 315 -2.89 22.86 12.45
CA ARG A 315 -1.61 23.23 13.05
C ARG A 315 -0.74 22.02 13.34
N LEU A 316 -1.32 20.93 13.81
CA LEU A 316 -0.57 19.68 14.04
C LEU A 316 0.08 19.17 12.75
N LYS A 317 -0.66 19.19 11.63
CA LYS A 317 -0.12 18.77 10.32
C LYS A 317 1.02 19.68 9.87
N GLU A 318 0.89 20.99 10.01
CA GLU A 318 1.96 21.94 9.71
C GLU A 318 3.23 21.63 10.51
N LEU A 319 3.10 21.43 11.82
CA LEU A 319 4.22 21.11 12.69
C LEU A 319 4.88 19.77 12.30
N LEU A 320 4.09 18.75 11.97
CA LEU A 320 4.62 17.45 11.53
C LEU A 320 5.34 17.54 10.18
N VAL A 321 4.89 18.42 9.28
CA VAL A 321 5.59 18.70 8.02
C VAL A 321 6.88 19.49 8.29
N GLN A 322 6.83 20.50 9.15
CA GLN A 322 7.99 21.30 9.54
C GLN A 322 9.08 20.44 10.20
N ASP A 323 8.69 19.46 11.02
CA ASP A 323 9.59 18.52 11.69
C ASP A 323 10.06 17.37 10.77
N GLY A 324 9.62 17.34 9.50
CA GLY A 324 9.98 16.29 8.52
C GLY A 324 9.40 14.91 8.83
N LEU A 325 8.44 14.81 9.76
CA LEU A 325 7.69 13.59 10.03
C LEU A 325 6.69 13.31 8.92
N PHE A 326 6.07 14.36 8.39
CA PHE A 326 5.19 14.30 7.22
C PHE A 326 5.80 15.06 6.03
N VAL A 327 5.37 14.70 4.84
CA VAL A 327 5.72 15.37 3.58
C VAL A 327 4.45 15.56 2.76
N ARG A 328 4.34 16.73 2.12
CA ARG A 328 3.32 17.01 1.10
C ARG A 328 3.86 16.61 -0.27
N ALA A 329 3.17 15.70 -0.94
CA ALA A 329 3.44 15.32 -2.32
C ALA A 329 2.27 15.78 -3.19
N LEU A 330 2.54 16.66 -4.16
CA LEU A 330 1.51 17.29 -5.00
C LEU A 330 1.64 16.95 -6.49
N ALA A 331 2.83 16.56 -6.94
CA ALA A 331 3.09 16.36 -8.36
C ALA A 331 2.18 15.30 -9.00
N PRO A 332 1.99 14.09 -8.41
CA PRO A 332 1.06 13.12 -8.97
C PRO A 332 -0.36 13.66 -9.10
N GLN A 333 -0.85 14.34 -8.07
CA GLN A 333 -2.20 14.86 -7.97
C GLN A 333 -2.45 15.94 -9.03
N GLN A 334 -1.52 16.88 -9.16
CA GLN A 334 -1.59 17.95 -10.16
C GLN A 334 -1.57 17.38 -11.59
N THR A 335 -0.67 16.44 -11.87
CA THR A 335 -0.55 15.82 -13.20
C THR A 335 -1.78 15.00 -13.56
N LEU A 336 -2.27 14.16 -12.64
CA LEU A 336 -3.44 13.32 -12.89
C LEU A 336 -4.71 14.15 -13.06
N ARG A 337 -4.91 15.18 -12.23
CA ARG A 337 -6.03 16.11 -12.39
C ARG A 337 -5.99 16.85 -13.72
N ALA A 338 -4.80 17.28 -14.15
CA ALA A 338 -4.64 17.93 -15.46
C ALA A 338 -5.00 16.99 -16.61
N HIS A 339 -4.60 15.72 -16.54
CA HIS A 339 -5.00 14.72 -17.54
C HIS A 339 -6.51 14.49 -17.55
N GLU A 340 -7.12 14.34 -16.38
CA GLU A 340 -8.57 14.10 -16.27
C GLU A 340 -9.35 15.26 -16.89
N LEU A 341 -8.95 16.50 -16.61
CA LEU A 341 -9.53 17.69 -17.23
C LEU A 341 -9.34 17.70 -18.77
N ALA A 342 -8.17 17.30 -19.26
CA ALA A 342 -7.89 17.22 -20.70
C ALA A 342 -8.75 16.14 -21.39
N ILE A 343 -8.87 14.95 -20.79
CA ILE A 343 -9.70 13.84 -21.28
C ILE A 343 -11.17 14.27 -21.34
N ARG A 344 -11.67 14.93 -20.28
CA ARG A 344 -13.03 15.48 -20.24
C ARG A 344 -13.26 16.52 -21.32
N SER A 345 -12.29 17.41 -21.54
CA SER A 345 -12.35 18.41 -22.59
C SER A 345 -12.46 17.76 -23.97
N LEU A 346 -11.63 16.74 -24.23
CA LEU A 346 -11.65 15.98 -25.49
C LEU A 346 -12.99 15.25 -25.68
N ALA A 347 -13.45 14.53 -24.65
CA ALA A 347 -14.74 13.83 -24.67
C ALA A 347 -15.90 14.79 -24.98
N ARG A 348 -15.94 15.98 -24.35
CA ARG A 348 -16.93 17.02 -24.66
C ARG A 348 -16.84 17.49 -26.11
N SER A 349 -15.63 17.68 -26.64
CA SER A 349 -15.45 18.06 -28.05
C SER A 349 -15.93 16.98 -29.04
N MET A 350 -15.96 15.71 -28.60
CA MET A 350 -16.50 14.57 -29.36
C MET A 350 -18.01 14.37 -29.14
N GLY A 351 -18.69 15.27 -28.43
CA GLY A 351 -20.12 15.14 -28.10
C GLY A 351 -20.44 14.10 -27.02
N ILE A 352 -19.42 13.56 -26.34
CA ILE A 352 -19.60 12.61 -25.24
C ILE A 352 -19.97 13.40 -23.97
N ARG A 353 -21.14 13.08 -23.39
CA ARG A 353 -21.53 13.66 -22.10
C ARG A 353 -20.71 13.03 -20.98
N VAL A 354 -19.88 13.84 -20.33
CA VAL A 354 -19.13 13.44 -19.13
C VAL A 354 -19.77 14.08 -17.91
N SER A 355 -19.99 13.31 -16.84
CA SER A 355 -20.52 13.81 -15.57
C SER A 355 -19.50 14.74 -14.88
N THR A 356 -19.97 15.88 -14.36
CA THR A 356 -19.15 16.77 -13.52
C THR A 356 -18.83 16.07 -12.19
N PRO A 357 -17.60 16.13 -11.66
CA PRO A 357 -17.30 15.58 -10.35
C PRO A 357 -18.00 16.41 -9.28
N ARG A 358 -18.37 15.78 -8.15
CA ARG A 358 -18.77 16.52 -6.95
C ARG A 358 -17.60 17.41 -6.52
N GLY A 359 -17.81 18.73 -6.50
CA GLY A 359 -16.78 19.72 -6.16
C GLY A 359 -16.49 20.76 -7.26
N GLU A 360 -17.05 20.60 -8.46
CA GLU A 360 -17.04 21.62 -9.52
C GLU A 360 -18.39 22.35 -9.64
N GLU A 361 -19.12 22.57 -8.54
CA GLU A 361 -20.03 23.71 -8.52
C GLU A 361 -19.16 24.95 -8.62
N ALA A 362 -19.35 25.69 -9.72
CA ALA A 362 -18.56 26.86 -10.07
C ALA A 362 -18.35 27.75 -8.83
N ALA A 363 -17.09 28.00 -8.48
CA ALA A 363 -16.78 29.10 -7.58
C ALA A 363 -17.47 30.35 -8.15
N PRO A 364 -18.33 31.05 -7.38
CA PRO A 364 -18.93 32.27 -7.87
C PRO A 364 -17.81 33.22 -8.23
N ALA A 365 -17.93 33.85 -9.41
CA ALA A 365 -16.97 34.82 -9.90
C ALA A 365 -16.62 35.81 -8.77
N ILE A 366 -15.32 35.97 -8.50
CA ILE A 366 -14.82 36.97 -7.56
C ILE A 366 -15.24 38.33 -8.11
N ALA A 367 -16.33 38.87 -7.58
CA ALA A 367 -16.68 40.26 -7.76
C ALA A 367 -15.57 41.09 -7.10
N THR A 368 -14.94 41.93 -7.90
CA THR A 368 -13.98 42.93 -7.45
C THR A 368 -14.63 43.82 -6.39
N ALA A 369 -14.05 43.81 -5.18
CA ALA A 369 -14.51 44.64 -4.07
C ALA A 369 -14.25 46.14 -4.34
N PRO A 370 -15.19 47.04 -3.98
CA PRO A 370 -14.86 48.43 -3.82
C PRO A 370 -14.19 48.67 -2.45
N SER A 371 -13.16 49.50 -2.47
CA SER A 371 -12.36 49.96 -1.34
C SER A 371 -13.17 50.77 -0.32
N SER A 372 -13.00 50.49 0.98
CA SER A 372 -13.26 51.47 2.03
C SER A 372 -12.35 51.27 3.24
N GLN A 373 -11.39 52.19 3.34
CA GLN A 373 -10.80 52.89 4.49
C GLN A 373 -10.96 52.34 5.94
N ALA A 374 -9.78 52.12 6.53
CA ALA A 374 -9.29 52.51 7.87
C ALA A 374 -10.26 52.93 9.00
N ALA A 375 -10.21 52.18 10.10
CA ALA A 375 -10.14 52.60 11.51
C ALA A 375 -9.89 51.30 12.31
N GLY A 376 -8.96 51.15 13.25
CA GLY A 376 -8.65 51.99 14.41
C GLY A 376 -8.25 51.02 15.52
N THR A 377 -7.00 51.14 15.97
CA THR A 377 -6.35 50.36 17.01
C THR A 377 -7.03 50.53 18.38
N LYS A 378 -7.23 49.44 19.14
CA LYS A 378 -7.23 49.48 20.62
C LYS A 378 -6.74 48.15 21.21
N ALA A 379 -5.73 48.28 22.08
CA ALA A 379 -5.13 47.25 22.90
C ALA A 379 -5.86 47.10 24.25
N ALA A 380 -5.82 45.91 24.83
CA ALA A 380 -6.04 45.63 26.26
C ALA A 380 -5.40 44.25 26.56
N THR A 381 -4.17 44.23 27.09
CA THR A 381 -3.79 44.04 28.51
C THR A 381 -3.89 42.59 29.01
N ALA A 382 -2.71 42.08 29.35
CA ALA A 382 -2.45 40.84 30.05
C ALA A 382 -2.78 40.97 31.55
N GLU A 383 -3.28 39.89 32.14
CA GLU A 383 -3.19 39.66 33.58
C GLU A 383 -2.46 38.36 33.86
N THR A 384 -1.49 38.48 34.76
CA THR A 384 -0.60 37.45 35.27
C THR A 384 -1.17 37.02 36.62
N VAL A 385 -1.33 35.72 36.86
CA VAL A 385 -1.51 35.20 38.22
C VAL A 385 -0.51 34.09 38.47
N SER A 386 0.40 34.41 39.39
CA SER A 386 1.37 33.54 40.03
C SER A 386 0.70 32.58 41.02
N GLY A 387 1.21 31.35 41.12
CA GLY A 387 0.92 30.44 42.22
C GLY A 387 2.01 29.38 42.37
N LYS A 388 2.94 29.61 43.29
CA LYS A 388 3.95 28.65 43.76
C LYS A 388 3.28 27.54 44.58
N GLY A 389 3.79 26.31 44.45
CA GLY A 389 3.51 25.19 45.34
C GLY A 389 4.61 24.13 45.20
N SER A 390 5.24 23.80 46.33
CA SER A 390 6.53 23.11 46.47
C SER A 390 6.37 21.63 46.84
N MET A 391 7.43 20.84 46.58
CA MET A 391 7.87 19.60 47.25
C MET A 391 6.93 18.37 47.26
N ASN A 392 7.40 17.22 46.76
CA ASN A 392 8.18 16.28 47.58
C ASN A 392 8.73 15.07 46.82
N ASP A 393 9.77 14.51 47.45
CA ASP A 393 10.61 13.35 47.15
C ASP A 393 9.93 12.01 46.87
N GLY A 394 10.68 11.10 46.24
CA GLY A 394 10.34 9.68 46.24
C GLY A 394 11.21 8.81 45.33
N ALA A 395 12.45 8.56 45.74
CA ALA A 395 13.33 7.57 45.13
C ALA A 395 12.81 6.12 45.32
N ARG A 396 12.95 5.26 44.31
CA ARG A 396 13.26 3.84 44.53
C ARG A 396 13.93 3.17 43.32
N ARG A 397 15.04 2.50 43.65
CA ARG A 397 15.84 1.56 42.84
C ARG A 397 15.10 0.24 42.60
N GLU A 398 15.48 -0.45 41.52
CA GLU A 398 15.95 -1.86 41.40
C GLU A 398 15.85 -2.25 39.90
N GLN A 399 16.94 -2.51 39.14
CA GLN A 399 17.74 -3.75 39.06
C GLN A 399 16.85 -5.02 39.00
N ALA A 400 17.04 -6.03 38.15
CA ALA A 400 18.03 -6.38 37.13
C ALA A 400 17.49 -7.60 36.32
N ALA A 401 18.16 -7.93 35.21
CA ALA A 401 18.44 -9.30 34.71
C ALA A 401 17.24 -10.20 34.31
N SER A 402 17.28 -11.11 33.32
CA SER A 402 18.28 -11.61 32.38
C SER A 402 17.60 -12.72 31.53
N SER A 403 18.15 -12.98 30.33
CA SER A 403 18.46 -14.32 29.74
C SER A 403 17.36 -15.41 29.69
N SER A 404 16.90 -15.87 28.53
CA SER A 404 17.54 -16.83 27.57
C SER A 404 16.97 -18.25 27.67
N GLY A 405 16.87 -18.95 26.54
CA GLY A 405 16.74 -20.42 26.44
C GLY A 405 15.43 -20.85 25.76
N SER A 406 15.35 -21.12 24.46
CA SER A 406 15.91 -22.27 23.70
C SER A 406 15.63 -23.64 24.36
N GLY A 407 14.69 -24.39 23.77
CA GLY A 407 14.41 -25.78 24.13
C GLY A 407 13.54 -26.45 23.08
N SER A 408 14.20 -27.09 22.11
CA SER A 408 13.59 -28.05 21.18
C SER A 408 13.27 -29.35 21.91
N ALA A 409 12.11 -29.95 21.63
CA ALA A 409 11.91 -31.38 21.82
C ALA A 409 10.99 -31.91 20.72
N ALA A 410 11.53 -32.82 19.92
CA ALA A 410 10.82 -33.64 18.96
C ALA A 410 10.28 -34.89 19.68
N ALA A 411 9.07 -35.32 19.30
CA ALA A 411 8.58 -36.68 19.47
C ALA A 411 7.60 -37.00 18.32
N GLY A 412 7.86 -38.10 17.60
CA GLY A 412 6.89 -38.76 16.70
C GLY A 412 5.72 -39.36 17.49
N THR A 413 4.68 -39.94 16.90
CA THR A 413 4.52 -40.56 15.58
C THR A 413 3.01 -40.77 15.34
N GLU A 414 2.63 -40.85 14.06
CA GLU A 414 1.49 -41.61 13.48
C GLU A 414 0.06 -41.41 14.00
N ALA A 415 -0.78 -40.79 13.16
CA ALA A 415 -1.95 -41.43 12.53
C ALA A 415 -2.89 -40.35 11.99
N GLY A 416 -3.21 -40.42 10.69
CA GLY A 416 -4.23 -39.55 10.11
C GLY A 416 -3.94 -39.17 8.66
N SER A 417 -4.02 -40.14 7.77
CA SER A 417 -4.20 -39.94 6.34
C SER A 417 -5.48 -39.13 6.09
N ARG A 418 -5.38 -37.80 6.13
CA ARG A 418 -6.34 -36.88 5.52
C ARG A 418 -5.70 -36.32 4.27
N LEU A 419 -6.18 -36.84 3.13
CA LEU A 419 -6.10 -36.34 1.76
C LEU A 419 -5.22 -35.09 1.60
N ALA A 420 -4.00 -35.29 1.09
CA ALA A 420 -3.24 -34.23 0.47
C ALA A 420 -4.03 -33.75 -0.76
N VAL A 421 -4.88 -32.76 -0.59
CA VAL A 421 -5.49 -31.98 -1.66
C VAL A 421 -4.32 -31.49 -2.53
N THR A 422 -4.28 -31.91 -3.79
CA THR A 422 -3.20 -31.51 -4.71
C THR A 422 -3.22 -29.99 -4.89
N SER A 423 -2.08 -29.38 -5.23
CA SER A 423 -2.02 -27.94 -5.53
C SER A 423 -3.05 -27.56 -6.59
N GLU A 424 -3.28 -28.43 -7.57
CA GLU A 424 -4.29 -28.28 -8.61
C GLU A 424 -5.72 -28.22 -8.08
N GLU A 425 -6.10 -29.07 -7.11
CA GLU A 425 -7.45 -29.05 -6.54
C GLU A 425 -7.69 -27.78 -5.70
N GLN A 426 -6.66 -27.28 -5.03
CA GLN A 426 -6.73 -25.99 -4.32
C GLN A 426 -6.79 -24.80 -5.29
N ASP A 427 -6.02 -24.82 -6.38
CA ASP A 427 -6.12 -23.84 -7.46
C ASP A 427 -7.51 -23.83 -8.08
N ALA A 428 -8.08 -25.01 -8.36
CA ALA A 428 -9.41 -25.15 -8.94
C ALA A 428 -10.50 -24.66 -7.97
N LYS A 429 -10.40 -24.97 -6.67
CA LYS A 429 -11.33 -24.45 -5.64
C LYS A 429 -11.24 -22.94 -5.52
N TRP A 430 -10.03 -22.38 -5.55
CA TRP A 430 -9.83 -20.94 -5.56
C TRP A 430 -10.42 -20.30 -6.82
N GLU A 431 -10.15 -20.85 -8.00
CA GLU A 431 -10.67 -20.35 -9.27
C GLU A 431 -12.19 -20.43 -9.32
N ALA A 432 -12.79 -21.50 -8.78
CA ALA A 432 -14.23 -21.64 -8.63
C ALA A 432 -14.80 -20.60 -7.67
N ALA A 433 -14.13 -20.32 -6.54
CA ALA A 433 -14.54 -19.31 -5.57
C ALA A 433 -14.47 -17.89 -6.15
N VAL A 434 -13.41 -17.56 -6.91
CA VAL A 434 -13.29 -16.27 -7.63
C VAL A 434 -14.43 -16.12 -8.63
N ARG A 435 -14.66 -17.12 -9.50
CA ARG A 435 -15.78 -17.11 -10.45
C ARG A 435 -17.14 -17.03 -9.78
N ALA A 436 -17.31 -17.62 -8.59
CA ALA A 436 -18.55 -17.53 -7.83
C ALA A 436 -18.76 -16.14 -7.23
N ALA A 437 -17.70 -15.50 -6.72
CA ALA A 437 -17.76 -14.15 -6.17
C ALA A 437 -17.98 -13.08 -7.25
N GLU A 438 -17.40 -13.25 -8.45
CA GLU A 438 -17.65 -12.38 -9.59
C GLU A 438 -19.11 -12.50 -10.08
N ARG A 439 -19.67 -13.71 -10.13
CA ARG A 439 -21.10 -13.93 -10.42
C ARG A 439 -22.06 -13.43 -9.34
N GLY A 440 -21.55 -13.28 -8.11
CA GLY A 440 -22.29 -12.76 -6.96
C GLY A 440 -22.19 -11.24 -6.79
N GLN A 441 -21.52 -10.51 -7.69
CA GLN A 441 -21.68 -9.07 -7.77
C GLN A 441 -23.04 -8.78 -8.39
N PRO A 442 -24.03 -8.23 -7.65
CA PRO A 442 -25.21 -7.71 -8.31
C PRO A 442 -24.76 -6.61 -9.26
N ASP A 443 -25.27 -6.62 -10.50
CA ASP A 443 -25.29 -5.42 -11.33
C ASP A 443 -25.76 -4.28 -10.44
N MET A 444 -24.92 -3.25 -10.23
CA MET A 444 -25.38 -2.06 -9.54
C MET A 444 -26.60 -1.56 -10.31
N PRO A 445 -27.80 -1.51 -9.68
CA PRO A 445 -28.96 -1.03 -10.38
C PRO A 445 -28.68 0.40 -10.82
N PRO A 446 -29.05 0.80 -12.05
CA PRO A 446 -28.95 2.18 -12.46
C PRO A 446 -29.69 3.04 -11.43
N ALA A 447 -29.04 4.12 -10.99
CA ALA A 447 -29.62 5.06 -10.04
C ALA A 447 -31.05 5.41 -10.47
N PRO A 448 -32.04 5.39 -9.56
CA PRO A 448 -33.42 5.60 -9.95
C PRO A 448 -33.61 6.97 -10.61
N PRO A 449 -34.46 7.08 -11.64
CA PRO A 449 -34.71 8.34 -12.32
C PRO A 449 -35.29 9.33 -11.32
N ARG A 450 -34.61 10.47 -11.14
CA ARG A 450 -35.08 11.55 -10.28
C ARG A 450 -36.31 12.20 -10.94
N LYS A 451 -37.43 12.20 -10.23
CA LYS A 451 -38.60 13.02 -10.59
C LYS A 451 -38.25 14.50 -10.41
N HIS A 452 -38.66 15.29 -11.40
CA HIS A 452 -38.46 16.73 -11.52
C HIS A 452 -39.08 17.53 -10.39
#